data_AF-A0A3L7NZP5-F1
#
_entry.id   AF-A0A3L7NZP5-F1
#
_cell.length_a   1.000
_cell.length_b   1.000
_cell.length_c   1.000
_cell.angle_alpha   90.00
_cell.angle_beta   90.00
_cell.angle_gamma   90.00
#
_symmetry.space_group_name_H-M   'P 1'
#
loop_
_entity.id
_entity.type
_entity.pdbx_description
1 polymer ?
#
loop_
_entity_poly.entity_id
_entity_poly.type
_entity_poly.pdbx_seq_one_letter_code
_entity_poly.pdbx_strand_id
1 'polypeptide(L)'
;MIDLKVLMVEKEDCDAGTVQQLRNGLLSDKAQYKVLRDAADTLRKRLATAVAPTLGKIHLKLGISLYFLGHPKEAAEHLGNADGALAAFYQGRILASRGLNTDALAAFEKAEKSGYNASQVNLQRVGVHRQMGKLTEAEALLEKHKDLSSHSAEFHYQQGQLRLKEGKKHEGVDSLEKAIKFDPNHTGALFQLAMLNDQAGNDDEAVALYEKCRVNPPVHTGTLTNLGVLYEDQGKYDKAHECYKMVLQSYPSDEQARLYVKDAVASQTMIVVHDDAMSDPQMVQVFELSVNDFELSVRARNCLRRMSIKTLGDLTRISEDQLLTSKNFGETSLVEIKEMLSIKGLRLGQSLEAGGESTTYRPVGELSEEDQLKLAAPITDLQLSVRARKCMSRLTLSTIAELVCRSSEELMEARNFGVTSLNEVREKLRERGLALRGE
;
A
#
# COMPACT_ATOMS: atom_id res chain seq x y z
N MET A 1 -10.20 -33.08 -14.46
CA MET A 1 -10.54 -31.80 -13.79
C MET A 1 -11.33 -32.15 -12.54
N ILE A 2 -10.96 -31.63 -11.37
CA ILE A 2 -11.70 -31.90 -10.12
C ILE A 2 -13.01 -31.11 -10.18
N ASP A 3 -14.15 -31.77 -10.08
CA ASP A 3 -15.44 -31.09 -9.98
C ASP A 3 -15.71 -30.70 -8.52
N LEU A 4 -15.55 -29.42 -8.19
CA LEU A 4 -15.73 -28.91 -6.83
C LEU A 4 -17.18 -29.02 -6.34
N LYS A 5 -18.16 -29.01 -7.25
CA LYS A 5 -19.57 -29.18 -6.87
C LYS A 5 -19.81 -30.60 -6.41
N VAL A 6 -19.33 -31.60 -7.16
CA VAL A 6 -19.39 -33.00 -6.72
C VAL A 6 -18.67 -33.16 -5.38
N LEU A 7 -17.47 -32.58 -5.25
CA LEU A 7 -16.66 -32.67 -4.05
C LEU A 7 -17.34 -32.09 -2.79
N MET A 8 -17.99 -30.92 -2.92
CA MET A 8 -18.56 -30.20 -1.78
C MET A 8 -20.05 -30.47 -1.56
N VAL A 9 -20.78 -30.94 -2.56
CA VAL A 9 -22.24 -31.13 -2.48
C VAL A 9 -22.63 -32.61 -2.48
N GLU A 10 -21.97 -33.44 -3.28
CA GLU A 10 -22.38 -34.83 -3.50
C GLU A 10 -21.61 -35.82 -2.62
N LYS A 11 -20.30 -35.65 -2.46
CA LYS A 11 -19.50 -36.48 -1.56
C LYS A 11 -20.02 -36.34 -0.14
N GLU A 12 -20.17 -37.44 0.59
CA GLU A 12 -20.81 -37.42 1.91
C GLU A 12 -19.93 -36.78 2.99
N ASP A 13 -18.66 -37.13 3.04
CA ASP A 13 -17.72 -36.69 4.08
C ASP A 13 -16.76 -35.61 3.59
N CYS A 14 -16.35 -34.74 4.51
CA CYS A 14 -15.38 -33.68 4.28
C CYS A 14 -14.23 -33.84 5.27
N ASP A 15 -13.09 -34.31 4.76
CA ASP A 15 -11.85 -34.57 5.51
C ASP A 15 -10.71 -33.67 5.00
N ALA A 16 -9.53 -33.80 5.61
CA ALA A 16 -8.35 -33.02 5.20
C ALA A 16 -7.97 -33.24 3.71
N GLY A 17 -8.16 -34.45 3.18
CA GLY A 17 -7.90 -34.76 1.77
C GLY A 17 -8.87 -34.05 0.83
N THR A 18 -10.15 -33.96 1.21
CA THR A 18 -11.19 -33.21 0.51
C THR A 18 -10.82 -31.73 0.45
N VAL A 19 -10.34 -31.16 1.56
CA VAL A 19 -9.88 -29.78 1.59
C VAL A 19 -8.64 -29.56 0.70
N GLN A 20 -7.72 -30.52 0.65
CA GLN A 20 -6.56 -30.44 -0.24
C GLN A 20 -6.96 -30.50 -1.72
N GLN A 21 -7.91 -31.37 -2.08
CA GLN A 21 -8.47 -31.44 -3.43
C GLN A 21 -9.20 -30.15 -3.81
N LEU A 22 -9.95 -29.56 -2.87
CA LEU A 22 -10.58 -28.25 -3.04
C LEU A 22 -9.55 -27.17 -3.33
N ARG A 23 -8.49 -27.08 -2.52
CA ARG A 23 -7.38 -26.13 -2.72
C ARG A 23 -6.73 -26.33 -4.09
N ASN A 24 -6.38 -27.56 -4.45
CA ASN A 24 -5.75 -27.87 -5.74
C ASN A 24 -6.67 -27.53 -6.93
N GLY A 25 -7.97 -27.77 -6.81
CA GLY A 25 -8.96 -27.39 -7.83
C GLY A 25 -8.98 -25.88 -8.05
N LEU A 26 -9.03 -25.09 -6.97
CA LEU A 26 -9.01 -23.63 -7.04
C LEU A 26 -7.70 -23.07 -7.59
N LEU A 27 -6.57 -23.72 -7.31
CA LEU A 27 -5.26 -23.35 -7.88
C LEU A 27 -5.19 -23.61 -9.39
N SER A 28 -5.84 -24.67 -9.86
CA SER A 28 -5.72 -25.11 -11.26
C SER A 28 -6.55 -24.27 -12.23
N ASP A 29 -7.70 -23.75 -11.81
CA ASP A 29 -8.64 -23.07 -12.71
C ASP A 29 -9.48 -22.02 -11.96
N LYS A 30 -9.39 -20.77 -12.39
CA LYS A 30 -10.15 -19.64 -11.81
C LYS A 30 -11.66 -19.82 -11.95
N ALA A 31 -12.15 -20.55 -12.96
CA ALA A 31 -13.58 -20.83 -13.12
C ALA A 31 -14.14 -21.65 -11.95
N GLN A 32 -13.30 -22.41 -11.24
CA GLN A 32 -13.69 -23.20 -10.08
C GLN A 32 -14.17 -22.35 -8.91
N TYR A 33 -13.79 -21.07 -8.82
CA TYR A 33 -14.38 -20.15 -7.83
C TYR A 33 -15.86 -19.87 -8.07
N LYS A 34 -16.32 -19.91 -9.34
CA LYS A 34 -17.75 -19.81 -9.66
C LYS A 34 -18.46 -21.10 -9.24
N VAL A 35 -17.88 -22.25 -9.56
CA VAL A 35 -18.41 -23.57 -9.17
C VAL A 35 -18.53 -23.69 -7.65
N LEU A 36 -17.51 -23.23 -6.90
CA LEU A 36 -17.53 -23.25 -5.44
C LEU A 36 -18.60 -22.32 -4.85
N ARG A 37 -18.85 -21.14 -5.47
CA ARG A 37 -19.98 -20.27 -5.08
C ARG A 37 -21.32 -20.94 -5.30
N ASP A 38 -21.52 -21.55 -6.48
CA ASP A 38 -22.75 -22.29 -6.79
C ASP A 38 -22.95 -23.49 -5.83
N ALA A 39 -21.86 -24.15 -5.44
CA ALA A 39 -21.87 -25.20 -4.43
C ALA A 39 -22.24 -24.68 -3.04
N ALA A 40 -21.67 -23.55 -2.61
CA ALA A 40 -22.00 -22.91 -1.34
C ALA A 40 -23.49 -22.49 -1.29
N ASP A 41 -24.03 -21.93 -2.36
CA ASP A 41 -25.46 -21.58 -2.44
C ASP A 41 -26.36 -22.82 -2.41
N THR A 42 -25.93 -23.91 -3.02
CA THR A 42 -26.63 -25.20 -2.94
C THR A 42 -26.61 -25.74 -1.51
N LEU A 43 -25.48 -25.63 -0.81
CA LEU A 43 -25.35 -26.02 0.60
C LEU A 43 -26.22 -25.16 1.52
N ARG A 44 -26.30 -23.84 1.29
CA ARG A 44 -27.23 -22.94 2.03
C ARG A 44 -28.68 -23.37 1.86
N LYS A 45 -29.10 -23.69 0.63
CA LYS A 45 -30.47 -24.19 0.37
C LYS A 45 -30.74 -25.51 1.08
N ARG A 46 -29.79 -26.45 1.05
CA ARG A 46 -29.90 -27.74 1.75
C ARG A 46 -29.96 -27.56 3.26
N LEU A 47 -29.20 -26.62 3.81
CA LEU A 47 -29.17 -26.30 5.23
C LEU A 47 -30.57 -25.87 5.73
N ALA A 48 -31.31 -25.10 4.94
CA ALA A 48 -32.66 -24.63 5.30
C ALA A 48 -33.69 -25.77 5.46
N THR A 49 -33.47 -26.91 4.80
CA THR A 49 -34.35 -28.09 4.85
C THR A 49 -33.72 -29.27 5.59
N ALA A 50 -32.52 -29.11 6.14
CA ALA A 50 -31.77 -30.18 6.75
C ALA A 50 -32.30 -30.52 8.15
N VAL A 51 -32.27 -31.82 8.47
CA VAL A 51 -32.57 -32.35 9.81
C VAL A 51 -31.30 -32.93 10.43
N ALA A 52 -31.23 -32.93 11.76
CA ALA A 52 -30.20 -33.68 12.49
C ALA A 52 -30.26 -35.16 12.06
N PRO A 53 -29.16 -35.82 11.64
CA PRO A 53 -27.74 -35.52 11.92
C PRO A 53 -26.95 -34.86 10.78
N THR A 54 -27.58 -34.59 9.64
CA THR A 54 -26.89 -34.05 8.44
C THR A 54 -26.47 -32.58 8.57
N LEU A 55 -27.09 -31.86 9.50
CA LEU A 55 -26.89 -30.43 9.73
C LEU A 55 -25.41 -30.08 9.97
N GLY A 56 -24.72 -30.80 10.86
CA GLY A 56 -23.32 -30.56 11.17
C GLY A 56 -22.38 -30.77 9.96
N LYS A 57 -22.66 -31.80 9.14
CA LYS A 57 -21.88 -32.06 7.90
C LYS A 57 -22.07 -30.93 6.88
N ILE A 58 -23.29 -30.40 6.73
CA ILE A 58 -23.58 -29.29 5.82
C ILE A 58 -22.89 -28.01 6.31
N HIS A 59 -22.98 -27.71 7.61
CA HIS A 59 -22.27 -26.60 8.24
C HIS A 59 -20.75 -26.68 8.02
N LEU A 60 -20.14 -27.86 8.18
CA LEU A 60 -18.72 -28.07 7.91
C LEU A 60 -18.36 -27.71 6.45
N LYS A 61 -19.08 -28.28 5.48
CA LYS A 61 -18.79 -28.05 4.06
C LYS A 61 -19.03 -26.62 3.63
N LEU A 62 -20.10 -25.99 4.13
CA LEU A 62 -20.39 -24.59 3.86
C LEU A 62 -19.33 -23.69 4.48
N GLY A 63 -18.95 -23.93 5.74
CA GLY A 63 -17.89 -23.18 6.42
C GLY A 63 -16.54 -23.27 5.72
N ILE A 64 -16.14 -24.46 5.27
CA ILE A 64 -14.92 -24.65 4.46
C ILE A 64 -15.03 -23.93 3.11
N SER A 65 -16.16 -24.05 2.41
CA SER A 65 -16.36 -23.37 1.12
C SER A 65 -16.21 -21.85 1.28
N LEU A 66 -16.87 -21.28 2.28
CA LEU A 66 -16.82 -19.84 2.58
C LEU A 66 -15.42 -19.39 3.02
N TYR A 67 -14.68 -20.23 3.73
CA TYR A 67 -13.28 -19.97 4.07
C TYR A 67 -12.41 -19.77 2.82
N PHE A 68 -12.53 -20.66 1.83
CA PHE A 68 -11.78 -20.54 0.56
C PHE A 68 -12.30 -19.42 -0.35
N LEU A 69 -13.58 -19.06 -0.24
CA LEU A 69 -14.17 -17.92 -0.95
C LEU A 69 -13.80 -16.56 -0.33
N GLY A 70 -13.12 -16.54 0.83
CA GLY A 70 -12.71 -15.30 1.47
C GLY A 70 -13.80 -14.62 2.31
N HIS A 71 -14.76 -15.39 2.83
CA HIS A 71 -15.82 -14.92 3.74
C HIS A 71 -15.60 -15.43 5.17
N PRO A 72 -14.55 -14.96 5.89
CA PRO A 72 -14.14 -15.55 7.17
C PRO A 72 -15.19 -15.41 8.28
N LYS A 73 -16.00 -14.34 8.29
CA LYS A 73 -17.02 -14.14 9.33
C LYS A 73 -18.10 -15.22 9.27
N GLU A 74 -18.74 -15.35 8.11
CA GLU A 74 -19.78 -16.37 7.86
C GLU A 74 -19.21 -17.79 7.96
N ALA A 75 -17.98 -18.00 7.48
CA ALA A 75 -17.28 -19.27 7.62
C ALA A 75 -17.12 -19.68 9.10
N ALA A 76 -16.71 -18.76 9.98
CA ALA A 76 -16.54 -19.05 11.40
C ALA A 76 -17.86 -19.42 12.11
N GLU A 77 -18.96 -18.76 11.74
CA GLU A 77 -20.29 -19.07 12.28
C GLU A 77 -20.72 -20.48 11.92
N HIS A 78 -20.59 -20.87 10.65
CA HIS A 78 -20.92 -22.22 10.22
C HIS A 78 -19.98 -23.27 10.80
N LEU A 79 -18.68 -23.01 10.88
CA LEU A 79 -17.73 -23.95 11.50
C LEU A 79 -17.98 -24.12 13.01
N GLY A 80 -18.48 -23.09 13.69
CA GLY A 80 -18.89 -23.19 15.10
C GLY A 80 -20.10 -24.10 15.34
N ASN A 81 -20.99 -24.19 14.35
CA ASN A 81 -22.16 -25.08 14.34
C ASN A 81 -21.86 -26.47 13.76
N ALA A 82 -20.61 -26.73 13.37
CA ALA A 82 -20.16 -28.01 12.86
C ALA A 82 -19.40 -28.79 13.94
N ASP A 83 -19.59 -30.10 13.93
CA ASP A 83 -18.84 -31.02 14.77
C ASP A 83 -17.58 -31.54 14.06
N GLY A 84 -16.58 -31.90 14.86
CA GLY A 84 -15.38 -32.60 14.39
C GLY A 84 -14.10 -31.77 14.40
N ALA A 85 -12.99 -32.50 14.30
CA ALA A 85 -11.65 -31.96 14.42
C ALA A 85 -11.31 -30.92 13.34
N LEU A 86 -11.77 -31.18 12.10
CA LEU A 86 -11.56 -30.29 10.95
C LEU A 86 -12.27 -28.95 11.13
N ALA A 87 -13.52 -28.97 11.62
CA ALA A 87 -14.31 -27.76 11.88
C ALA A 87 -13.58 -26.84 12.87
N ALA A 88 -13.19 -27.40 14.01
CA ALA A 88 -12.49 -26.69 15.07
C ALA A 88 -11.13 -26.14 14.61
N PHE A 89 -10.39 -26.90 13.80
CA PHE A 89 -9.10 -26.44 13.25
C PHE A 89 -9.26 -25.21 12.35
N TYR A 90 -10.18 -25.27 11.37
CA TYR A 90 -10.41 -24.13 10.47
C TYR A 90 -11.05 -22.94 11.20
N GLN A 91 -11.91 -23.19 12.19
CA GLN A 91 -12.44 -22.14 13.05
C GLN A 91 -11.31 -21.44 13.81
N GLY A 92 -10.39 -22.19 14.41
CA GLY A 92 -9.20 -21.64 15.09
C GLY A 92 -8.34 -20.79 14.17
N ARG A 93 -8.10 -21.22 12.92
CA ARG A 93 -7.36 -20.43 11.92
C ARG A 93 -8.04 -19.11 11.60
N ILE A 94 -9.36 -19.11 11.45
CA ILE A 94 -10.13 -17.89 11.19
C ILE A 94 -10.08 -16.95 12.40
N LEU A 95 -10.31 -17.48 13.61
CA LEU A 95 -10.25 -16.69 14.84
C LEU A 95 -8.87 -16.05 15.03
N ALA A 96 -7.80 -16.80 14.78
CA ALA A 96 -6.42 -16.29 14.81
C ALA A 96 -6.19 -15.18 13.78
N SER A 97 -6.70 -15.33 12.55
CA SER A 97 -6.61 -14.27 11.52
C SER A 97 -7.36 -12.98 11.89
N ARG A 98 -8.34 -13.08 12.79
CA ARG A 98 -9.12 -11.95 13.32
C ARG A 98 -8.55 -11.36 14.61
N GLY A 99 -7.42 -11.89 15.10
CA GLY A 99 -6.81 -11.47 16.37
C GLY A 99 -7.56 -11.93 17.62
N LEU A 100 -8.57 -12.79 17.49
CA LEU A 100 -9.31 -13.39 18.61
C LEU A 100 -8.50 -14.55 19.21
N ASN A 101 -7.37 -14.19 19.82
CA ASN A 101 -6.31 -15.13 20.19
C ASN A 101 -6.74 -16.18 21.21
N THR A 102 -7.53 -15.80 22.22
CA THR A 102 -8.03 -16.72 23.27
C THR A 102 -8.95 -17.78 22.68
N ASP A 103 -9.89 -17.35 21.84
CA ASP A 103 -10.88 -18.22 21.22
C ASP A 103 -10.21 -19.13 20.18
N ALA A 104 -9.20 -18.60 19.47
CA ALA A 104 -8.38 -19.38 18.55
C ALA A 104 -7.66 -20.53 19.28
N LEU A 105 -7.01 -20.27 20.42
CA LEU A 105 -6.36 -21.30 21.22
C LEU A 105 -7.35 -22.36 21.72
N ALA A 106 -8.53 -21.95 22.17
CA ALA A 106 -9.58 -22.88 22.59
C ALA A 106 -10.10 -23.76 21.44
N ALA A 107 -10.29 -23.18 20.24
CA ALA A 107 -10.68 -23.92 19.05
C ALA A 107 -9.59 -24.91 18.60
N PHE A 108 -8.31 -24.52 18.70
CA PHE A 108 -7.18 -25.41 18.43
C PHE A 108 -7.08 -26.56 19.43
N GLU A 109 -7.29 -26.31 20.72
CA GLU A 109 -7.35 -27.35 21.74
C GLU A 109 -8.52 -28.32 21.48
N LYS A 110 -9.69 -27.81 21.10
CA LYS A 110 -10.84 -28.64 20.68
C LYS A 110 -10.49 -29.49 19.47
N ALA A 111 -9.79 -28.93 18.49
CA ALA A 111 -9.37 -29.66 17.28
C ALA A 111 -8.43 -30.82 17.61
N GLU A 112 -7.41 -30.57 18.44
CA GLU A 112 -6.47 -31.61 18.91
C GLU A 112 -7.19 -32.71 19.69
N LYS A 113 -8.04 -32.35 20.66
CA LYS A 113 -8.85 -33.30 21.44
C LYS A 113 -9.80 -34.15 20.57
N SER A 114 -10.27 -33.57 19.47
CA SER A 114 -11.14 -34.26 18.50
C SER A 114 -10.37 -35.12 17.50
N GLY A 115 -9.03 -35.24 17.64
CA GLY A 115 -8.19 -36.09 16.81
C GLY A 115 -7.57 -35.42 15.59
N TYR A 116 -7.55 -34.08 15.52
CA TYR A 116 -6.79 -33.39 14.48
C TYR A 116 -5.28 -33.55 14.73
N ASN A 117 -4.48 -33.46 13.68
CA ASN A 117 -3.03 -33.60 13.77
C ASN A 117 -2.42 -32.57 14.74
N ALA A 118 -1.90 -33.05 15.88
CA ALA A 118 -1.34 -32.23 16.96
C ALA A 118 -0.20 -31.33 16.48
N SER A 119 0.69 -31.85 15.63
CA SER A 119 1.81 -31.08 15.06
C SER A 119 1.31 -29.88 14.25
N GLN A 120 0.29 -30.06 13.40
CA GLN A 120 -0.31 -28.96 12.63
C GLN A 120 -1.00 -27.94 13.55
N VAL A 121 -1.72 -28.40 14.56
CA VAL A 121 -2.38 -27.53 15.55
C VAL A 121 -1.35 -26.69 16.32
N ASN A 122 -0.28 -27.32 16.80
CA ASN A 122 0.74 -26.65 17.59
C ASN A 122 1.50 -25.59 16.79
N LEU A 123 1.78 -25.83 15.50
CA LEU A 123 2.34 -24.80 14.63
C LEU A 123 1.41 -23.58 14.48
N GLN A 124 0.09 -23.77 14.40
CA GLN A 124 -0.84 -22.65 14.39
C GLN A 124 -0.88 -21.92 15.75
N ARG A 125 -0.79 -22.65 16.87
CA ARG A 125 -0.70 -22.07 18.22
C ARG A 125 0.57 -21.24 18.40
N VAL A 126 1.72 -21.66 17.87
CA VAL A 126 2.96 -20.84 17.82
C VAL A 126 2.66 -19.48 17.20
N GLY A 127 1.93 -19.46 16.08
CA GLY A 127 1.48 -18.24 15.42
C GLY A 127 0.63 -17.34 16.32
N VAL A 128 -0.28 -17.92 17.11
CA VAL A 128 -1.13 -17.17 18.05
C VAL A 128 -0.31 -16.62 19.23
N HIS A 129 0.57 -17.41 19.84
CA HIS A 129 1.46 -16.92 20.91
C HIS A 129 2.34 -15.76 20.42
N ARG A 130 2.84 -15.84 19.18
CA ARG A 130 3.58 -14.75 18.54
C ARG A 130 2.73 -13.49 18.34
N GLN A 131 1.47 -13.62 17.93
CA GLN A 131 0.54 -12.48 17.82
C GLN A 131 0.25 -11.83 19.18
N MET A 132 0.23 -12.61 20.25
CA MET A 132 0.10 -12.12 21.63
C MET A 132 1.39 -11.49 22.20
N GLY A 133 2.50 -11.50 21.45
CA GLY A 133 3.80 -11.01 21.93
C GLY A 133 4.53 -11.97 22.88
N LYS A 134 4.01 -13.19 23.07
CA LYS A 134 4.58 -14.23 23.94
C LYS A 134 5.66 -15.02 23.20
N LEU A 135 6.75 -14.33 22.83
CA LEU A 135 7.79 -14.88 21.95
C LEU A 135 8.52 -16.09 22.58
N THR A 136 8.73 -16.08 23.89
CA THR A 136 9.37 -17.20 24.61
C THR A 136 8.51 -18.45 24.63
N GLU A 137 7.20 -18.33 24.86
CA GLU A 137 6.25 -19.44 24.77
C GLU A 137 6.19 -19.99 23.34
N ALA A 138 6.21 -19.10 22.34
CA ALA A 138 6.21 -19.46 20.93
C ALA A 138 7.48 -20.25 20.54
N GLU A 139 8.68 -19.77 20.92
CA GLU A 139 9.96 -20.47 20.66
C GLU A 139 9.98 -21.84 21.35
N ALA A 140 9.57 -21.91 22.63
CA ALA A 140 9.56 -23.17 23.37
C ALA A 140 8.60 -24.20 22.76
N LEU A 141 7.45 -23.76 22.25
CA LEU A 141 6.50 -24.63 21.57
C LEU A 141 7.02 -25.06 20.20
N LEU A 142 7.68 -24.17 19.47
CA LEU A 142 8.28 -24.48 18.16
C LEU A 142 9.45 -25.48 18.29
N GLU A 143 10.32 -25.31 19.29
CA GLU A 143 11.46 -26.21 19.54
C GLU A 143 11.02 -27.64 19.87
N LYS A 144 9.89 -27.82 20.56
CA LYS A 144 9.28 -29.15 20.80
C LYS A 144 8.90 -29.88 19.52
N HIS A 145 8.74 -29.15 18.42
CA HIS A 145 8.35 -29.66 17.10
C HIS A 145 9.45 -29.52 16.05
N LYS A 146 10.72 -29.47 16.49
CA LYS A 146 11.88 -29.31 15.61
C LYS A 146 12.10 -30.48 14.67
N ASP A 147 11.57 -31.66 14.98
CA ASP A 147 11.51 -32.80 14.07
C ASP A 147 10.86 -32.45 12.73
N LEU A 148 9.88 -31.55 12.73
CA LEU A 148 9.18 -31.08 11.54
C LEU A 148 10.03 -30.18 10.63
N SER A 149 11.19 -29.69 11.11
CA SER A 149 12.08 -28.81 10.33
C SER A 149 12.60 -29.45 9.04
N SER A 150 12.58 -30.78 8.94
CA SER A 150 13.04 -31.50 7.76
C SER A 150 12.03 -31.54 6.61
N HIS A 151 10.75 -31.24 6.85
CA HIS A 151 9.69 -31.43 5.85
C HIS A 151 8.45 -30.54 6.01
N SER A 152 8.44 -29.54 6.91
CA SER A 152 7.28 -28.67 7.14
C SER A 152 7.55 -27.23 6.74
N ALA A 153 6.85 -26.75 5.70
CA ALA A 153 6.87 -25.35 5.30
C ALA A 153 6.34 -24.42 6.41
N GLU A 154 5.25 -24.82 7.08
CA GLU A 154 4.64 -24.06 8.17
C GLU A 154 5.61 -23.91 9.37
N PHE A 155 6.43 -24.93 9.66
CA PHE A 155 7.46 -24.83 10.71
C PHE A 155 8.46 -23.70 10.40
N HIS A 156 9.01 -23.71 9.19
CA HIS A 156 9.97 -22.69 8.74
C HIS A 156 9.34 -21.30 8.65
N TYR A 157 8.06 -21.22 8.27
CA TYR A 157 7.32 -19.96 8.29
C TYR A 157 7.20 -19.40 9.72
N GLN A 158 6.80 -20.22 10.70
CA GLN A 158 6.71 -19.77 12.08
C GLN A 158 8.08 -19.39 12.67
N GLN A 159 9.12 -20.15 12.35
CA GLN A 159 10.50 -19.83 12.74
C GLN A 159 10.93 -18.47 12.16
N GLY A 160 10.72 -18.25 10.86
CA GLY A 160 11.09 -17.01 10.20
C GLY A 160 10.35 -15.80 10.80
N GLN A 161 9.05 -15.94 11.02
CA GLN A 161 8.23 -14.89 11.65
C GLN A 161 8.68 -14.55 13.07
N LEU A 162 9.16 -15.54 13.82
CA LEU A 162 9.68 -15.33 15.17
C LEU A 162 11.03 -14.61 15.14
N ARG A 163 11.95 -15.02 14.27
CA ARG A 163 13.24 -14.33 14.06
C ARG A 163 13.06 -12.88 13.60
N LEU A 164 12.08 -12.61 12.73
CA LEU A 164 11.72 -11.24 12.36
C LEU A 164 11.23 -10.40 13.54
N LYS A 165 10.42 -10.97 14.44
CA LYS A 165 9.96 -10.30 15.67
C LYS A 165 11.09 -10.02 16.65
N GLU A 166 12.14 -10.84 16.64
CA GLU A 166 13.38 -10.64 17.41
C GLU A 166 14.35 -9.63 16.75
N GLY A 167 14.02 -9.08 15.58
CA GLY A 167 14.90 -8.17 14.84
C GLY A 167 15.99 -8.85 14.01
N LYS A 168 16.06 -10.18 14.00
CA LYS A 168 17.02 -10.98 13.23
C LYS A 168 16.53 -11.12 11.79
N LYS A 169 16.62 -10.04 11.02
CA LYS A 169 16.05 -9.96 9.65
C LYS A 169 16.60 -11.02 8.70
N HIS A 170 17.91 -11.25 8.69
CA HIS A 170 18.55 -12.23 7.80
C HIS A 170 18.08 -13.66 8.08
N GLU A 171 18.16 -14.10 9.33
CA GLU A 171 17.68 -15.43 9.75
C GLU A 171 16.18 -15.61 9.45
N GLY A 172 15.40 -14.55 9.64
CA GLY A 172 13.98 -14.51 9.29
C GLY A 172 13.74 -14.79 7.80
N VAL A 173 14.46 -14.10 6.92
CA VAL A 173 14.38 -14.30 5.47
C VAL A 173 14.82 -15.72 5.09
N ASP A 174 15.94 -16.21 5.62
CA ASP A 174 16.43 -17.57 5.33
C ASP A 174 15.39 -18.65 5.67
N SER A 175 14.73 -18.52 6.82
CA SER A 175 13.66 -19.43 7.23
C SER A 175 12.42 -19.28 6.33
N LEU A 176 12.02 -18.08 5.95
CA LEU A 176 10.91 -17.90 5.00
C LEU A 176 11.21 -18.49 3.62
N GLU A 177 12.44 -18.36 3.14
CA GLU A 177 12.89 -19.00 1.90
C GLU A 177 12.86 -20.53 1.98
N LYS A 178 13.24 -21.10 3.13
CA LYS A 178 13.08 -22.55 3.36
C LYS A 178 11.61 -22.96 3.33
N ALA A 179 10.71 -22.15 3.89
CA ALA A 179 9.27 -22.43 3.86
C ALA A 179 8.76 -22.56 2.41
N ILE A 180 9.12 -21.63 1.52
CA ILE A 180 8.71 -21.71 0.11
C ILE A 180 9.44 -22.80 -0.69
N LYS A 181 10.60 -23.29 -0.23
CA LYS A 181 11.25 -24.49 -0.82
C LYS A 181 10.45 -25.76 -0.52
N PHE A 182 9.88 -25.88 0.68
CA PHE A 182 9.05 -27.03 1.06
C PHE A 182 7.62 -26.95 0.49
N ASP A 183 7.02 -25.76 0.49
CA ASP A 183 5.74 -25.50 -0.16
C ASP A 183 5.83 -24.19 -0.98
N PRO A 184 6.05 -24.27 -2.31
CA PRO A 184 6.11 -23.10 -3.19
C PRO A 184 4.87 -22.22 -3.18
N ASN A 185 3.76 -22.73 -2.64
CA ASN A 185 2.45 -22.09 -2.57
C ASN A 185 2.09 -21.67 -1.13
N HIS A 186 3.05 -21.64 -0.21
CA HIS A 186 2.83 -21.22 1.16
C HIS A 186 2.56 -19.72 1.25
N THR A 187 1.28 -19.34 1.22
CA THR A 187 0.81 -17.94 1.16
C THR A 187 1.38 -17.06 2.26
N GLY A 188 1.50 -17.57 3.49
CA GLY A 188 2.08 -16.82 4.61
C GLY A 188 3.54 -16.41 4.36
N ALA A 189 4.39 -17.33 3.91
CA ALA A 189 5.80 -17.08 3.65
C ALA A 189 6.01 -16.19 2.42
N LEU A 190 5.27 -16.47 1.33
CA LEU A 190 5.27 -15.64 0.13
C LEU A 190 4.88 -14.18 0.45
N PHE A 191 3.83 -13.96 1.25
CA PHE A 191 3.38 -12.62 1.63
C PHE A 191 4.43 -11.87 2.44
N GLN A 192 5.08 -12.54 3.40
CA GLN A 192 6.11 -11.91 4.23
C GLN A 192 7.36 -11.58 3.41
N LEU A 193 7.82 -12.49 2.53
CA LEU A 193 8.93 -12.22 1.63
C LEU A 193 8.61 -11.07 0.67
N ALA A 194 7.40 -11.01 0.13
CA ALA A 194 6.95 -9.92 -0.72
C ALA A 194 7.00 -8.58 0.03
N MET A 195 6.48 -8.53 1.25
CA MET A 195 6.48 -7.34 2.10
C MET A 195 7.91 -6.89 2.46
N LEU A 196 8.82 -7.84 2.75
CA LEU A 196 10.21 -7.52 3.06
C LEU A 196 10.96 -6.98 1.83
N ASN A 197 10.65 -7.49 0.63
CA ASN A 197 11.20 -6.97 -0.64
C ASN A 197 10.65 -5.57 -0.96
N ASP A 198 9.34 -5.35 -0.80
CA ASP A 198 8.70 -4.04 -0.95
C ASP A 198 9.31 -3.00 0.02
N GLN A 199 9.55 -3.38 1.27
CA GLN A 199 10.23 -2.52 2.25
C GLN A 199 11.70 -2.25 1.90
N ALA A 200 12.35 -3.15 1.15
CA ALA A 200 13.72 -2.99 0.69
C ALA A 200 13.82 -2.21 -0.65
N GLY A 201 12.69 -1.88 -1.27
CA GLY A 201 12.64 -1.23 -2.60
C GLY A 201 12.85 -2.20 -3.77
N ASN A 202 12.81 -3.51 -3.53
CA ASN A 202 12.89 -4.54 -4.55
C ASN A 202 11.51 -4.78 -5.17
N ASP A 203 10.94 -3.75 -5.82
CA ASP A 203 9.54 -3.71 -6.23
C ASP A 203 9.16 -4.84 -7.21
N ASP A 204 10.04 -5.20 -8.14
CA ASP A 204 9.78 -6.26 -9.13
C ASP A 204 9.65 -7.64 -8.47
N GLU A 205 10.55 -7.96 -7.52
CA GLU A 205 10.48 -9.22 -6.77
C GLU A 205 9.26 -9.24 -5.84
N ALA A 206 8.94 -8.10 -5.20
CA ALA A 206 7.74 -7.96 -4.39
C ALA A 206 6.47 -8.23 -5.21
N VAL A 207 6.35 -7.65 -6.40
CA VAL A 207 5.23 -7.91 -7.32
C VAL A 207 5.16 -9.38 -7.71
N ALA A 208 6.28 -10.00 -8.06
CA ALA A 208 6.31 -11.43 -8.43
C ALA A 208 5.83 -12.33 -7.28
N LEU A 209 6.26 -12.06 -6.05
CA LEU A 209 5.84 -12.81 -4.86
C LEU A 209 4.37 -12.54 -4.49
N TYR A 210 3.90 -11.29 -4.58
CA TYR A 210 2.49 -10.98 -4.34
C TYR A 210 1.56 -11.58 -5.39
N GLU A 211 1.97 -11.64 -6.66
CA GLU A 211 1.21 -12.34 -7.71
C GLU A 211 1.09 -13.83 -7.43
N LYS A 212 2.16 -14.47 -6.92
CA LYS A 212 2.09 -15.85 -6.43
C LYS A 212 1.11 -15.99 -5.26
N CYS A 213 1.10 -15.06 -4.30
CA CYS A 213 0.10 -15.06 -3.23
C CYS A 213 -1.33 -14.94 -3.77
N ARG A 214 -1.56 -14.06 -4.74
CA ARG A 214 -2.89 -13.76 -5.28
C ARG A 214 -3.58 -14.98 -5.89
N VAL A 215 -2.83 -15.90 -6.48
CA VAL A 215 -3.38 -17.11 -7.09
C VAL A 215 -3.53 -18.26 -6.09
N ASN A 216 -3.02 -18.13 -4.86
CA ASN A 216 -3.02 -19.18 -3.85
C ASN A 216 -4.08 -18.91 -2.76
N PRO A 217 -5.19 -19.67 -2.71
CA PRO A 217 -6.22 -19.43 -1.71
C PRO A 217 -5.88 -20.04 -0.33
N PRO A 218 -6.37 -19.42 0.76
CA PRO A 218 -7.14 -18.17 0.79
C PRO A 218 -6.26 -16.95 0.51
N VAL A 219 -6.74 -16.05 -0.35
CA VAL A 219 -6.01 -14.85 -0.74
C VAL A 219 -6.08 -13.83 0.39
N HIS A 220 -4.93 -13.40 0.89
CA HIS A 220 -4.86 -12.40 1.94
C HIS A 220 -5.24 -11.02 1.38
N THR A 221 -6.15 -10.29 2.03
CA THR A 221 -6.55 -8.93 1.58
C THR A 221 -5.36 -8.00 1.45
N GLY A 222 -4.44 -8.04 2.42
CA GLY A 222 -3.21 -7.27 2.35
C GLY A 222 -2.32 -7.61 1.14
N THR A 223 -2.41 -8.82 0.57
CA THR A 223 -1.73 -9.12 -0.71
C THR A 223 -2.32 -8.28 -1.83
N LEU A 224 -3.65 -8.25 -1.95
CA LEU A 224 -4.34 -7.52 -3.00
C LEU A 224 -4.11 -6.00 -2.85
N THR A 225 -4.19 -5.47 -1.63
CA THR A 225 -3.95 -4.05 -1.37
C THR A 225 -2.52 -3.66 -1.72
N ASN A 226 -1.51 -4.40 -1.23
CA ASN A 226 -0.10 -4.05 -1.48
C ASN A 226 0.27 -4.23 -2.96
N LEU A 227 -0.22 -5.30 -3.60
CA LEU A 227 -0.02 -5.51 -5.03
C LEU A 227 -0.70 -4.42 -5.87
N GLY A 228 -1.90 -3.99 -5.48
CA GLY A 228 -2.60 -2.88 -6.13
C GLY A 228 -1.79 -1.59 -6.06
N VAL A 229 -1.23 -1.26 -4.89
CA VAL A 229 -0.37 -0.08 -4.72
C VAL A 229 0.89 -0.19 -5.58
N LEU A 230 1.55 -1.35 -5.58
CA LEU A 230 2.72 -1.57 -6.44
C LEU A 230 2.37 -1.47 -7.94
N TYR A 231 1.15 -1.85 -8.33
CA TYR A 231 0.69 -1.67 -9.71
C TYR A 231 0.43 -0.21 -10.07
N GLU A 232 -0.14 0.59 -9.17
CA GLU A 232 -0.25 2.04 -9.37
C GLU A 232 1.14 2.68 -9.47
N ASP A 233 2.07 2.24 -8.63
CA ASP A 233 3.46 2.70 -8.63
C ASP A 233 4.21 2.42 -9.96
N GLN A 234 3.72 1.43 -10.70
CA GLN A 234 4.20 1.04 -12.03
C GLN A 234 3.33 1.59 -13.17
N GLY A 235 2.34 2.45 -12.88
CA GLY A 235 1.39 2.99 -13.87
C GLY A 235 0.41 1.95 -14.42
N LYS A 236 0.33 0.75 -13.84
CA LYS A 236 -0.55 -0.36 -14.25
C LYS A 236 -1.91 -0.24 -13.57
N TYR A 237 -2.59 0.89 -13.78
CA TYR A 237 -3.83 1.24 -13.08
C TYR A 237 -4.97 0.23 -13.31
N ASP A 238 -5.04 -0.42 -14.47
CA ASP A 238 -6.00 -1.50 -14.75
C ASP A 238 -5.85 -2.68 -13.77
N LYS A 239 -4.60 -3.12 -13.55
CA LYS A 239 -4.31 -4.22 -12.63
C LYS A 239 -4.53 -3.82 -11.18
N ALA A 240 -4.20 -2.57 -10.83
CA ALA A 240 -4.50 -2.04 -9.50
C ALA A 240 -6.01 -2.05 -9.21
N HIS A 241 -6.82 -1.56 -10.16
CA HIS A 241 -8.28 -1.58 -10.05
C HIS A 241 -8.81 -3.00 -9.86
N GLU A 242 -8.30 -4.00 -10.60
CA GLU A 242 -8.68 -5.40 -10.41
C GLU A 242 -8.39 -5.89 -8.98
N CYS A 243 -7.20 -5.59 -8.46
CA CYS A 243 -6.80 -5.95 -7.10
C CYS A 243 -7.75 -5.36 -6.05
N TYR A 244 -8.05 -4.07 -6.12
CA TYR A 244 -8.93 -3.41 -5.14
C TYR A 244 -10.38 -3.88 -5.25
N LYS A 245 -10.86 -4.16 -6.47
CA LYS A 245 -12.19 -4.74 -6.69
C LYS A 245 -12.32 -6.12 -6.05
N MET A 246 -11.28 -6.94 -6.09
CA MET A 246 -11.25 -8.24 -5.40
C MET A 246 -11.32 -8.06 -3.87
N VAL A 247 -10.71 -7.02 -3.30
CA VAL A 247 -10.86 -6.71 -1.86
C VAL A 247 -12.32 -6.39 -1.53
N LEU A 248 -12.97 -5.55 -2.33
CA LEU A 248 -14.38 -5.17 -2.13
C LEU A 248 -15.37 -6.33 -2.32
N GLN A 249 -15.02 -7.36 -3.08
CA GLN A 249 -15.85 -8.57 -3.17
C GLN A 249 -15.92 -9.33 -1.84
N SER A 250 -14.80 -9.37 -1.09
CA SER A 250 -14.74 -10.02 0.22
C SER A 250 -15.16 -9.08 1.36
N TYR A 251 -14.88 -7.78 1.22
CA TYR A 251 -15.17 -6.73 2.21
C TYR A 251 -15.85 -5.53 1.53
N PRO A 252 -17.15 -5.63 1.19
CA PRO A 252 -17.86 -4.56 0.48
C PRO A 252 -17.87 -3.23 1.22
N SER A 253 -17.78 -3.27 2.55
CA SER A 253 -17.78 -2.10 3.43
C SER A 253 -16.40 -1.43 3.59
N ASP A 254 -15.33 -1.99 3.04
CA ASP A 254 -13.97 -1.46 3.17
C ASP A 254 -13.83 -0.08 2.49
N GLU A 255 -13.71 0.98 3.29
CA GLU A 255 -13.60 2.36 2.83
C GLU A 255 -12.32 2.62 2.06
N GLN A 256 -11.21 2.05 2.51
CA GLN A 256 -9.90 2.22 1.92
C GLN A 256 -9.85 1.59 0.53
N ALA A 257 -10.37 0.36 0.38
CA ALA A 257 -10.44 -0.29 -0.92
C ALA A 257 -11.38 0.46 -1.89
N ARG A 258 -12.49 1.06 -1.42
CA ARG A 258 -13.34 1.91 -2.26
C ARG A 258 -12.62 3.15 -2.76
N LEU A 259 -11.83 3.79 -1.89
CA LEU A 259 -11.03 4.95 -2.24
C LEU A 259 -9.98 4.58 -3.31
N TYR A 260 -9.27 3.47 -3.11
CA TYR A 260 -8.28 2.98 -4.07
C TYR A 260 -8.88 2.58 -5.43
N VAL A 261 -10.10 2.05 -5.47
CA VAL A 261 -10.80 1.83 -6.75
C VAL A 261 -11.05 3.16 -7.47
N LYS A 262 -11.53 4.19 -6.76
CA LYS A 262 -11.77 5.51 -7.36
C LYS A 262 -10.48 6.12 -7.91
N ASP A 263 -9.39 6.03 -7.14
CA ASP A 263 -8.07 6.54 -7.52
C ASP A 263 -7.54 5.83 -8.77
N ALA A 264 -7.59 4.50 -8.80
CA ALA A 264 -7.13 3.72 -9.95
C ALA A 264 -7.95 4.04 -11.21
N VAL A 265 -9.28 4.18 -11.11
CA VAL A 265 -10.14 4.53 -12.24
C VAL A 265 -9.88 5.97 -12.72
N ALA A 266 -9.73 6.93 -11.83
CA ALA A 266 -9.39 8.31 -12.20
C ALA A 266 -8.03 8.39 -12.92
N SER A 267 -7.08 7.56 -12.50
CA SER A 267 -5.75 7.49 -13.12
C SER A 267 -5.76 6.81 -14.50
N GLN A 268 -6.74 5.95 -14.78
CA GLN A 268 -6.94 5.36 -16.13
C GLN A 268 -7.49 6.37 -17.14
N THR A 269 -8.27 7.36 -16.68
CA THR A 269 -8.93 8.36 -17.54
C THR A 269 -8.17 9.69 -17.62
N MET A 270 -7.04 9.82 -16.92
CA MET A 270 -6.15 10.98 -17.01
C MET A 270 -5.43 11.01 -18.38
N ILE A 271 -5.81 11.97 -19.22
CA ILE A 271 -4.98 12.41 -20.35
C ILE A 271 -3.88 13.26 -19.75
N VAL A 272 -2.69 12.68 -19.56
CA VAL A 272 -1.50 13.48 -19.25
C VAL A 272 -1.12 14.23 -20.52
N VAL A 273 -1.51 15.50 -20.60
CA VAL A 273 -0.89 16.43 -21.56
C VAL A 273 0.53 16.64 -21.03
N HIS A 274 1.49 15.90 -21.58
CA HIS A 274 2.91 16.21 -21.39
C HIS A 274 3.15 17.59 -22.01
N ASP A 275 3.22 18.62 -21.18
CA ASP A 275 3.78 19.91 -21.60
C ASP A 275 5.31 19.78 -21.50
N ASP A 276 5.91 19.13 -22.51
CA ASP A 276 7.33 18.78 -22.64
C ASP A 276 8.29 20.01 -22.68
N ALA A 277 7.86 21.20 -22.27
CA ALA A 277 8.65 22.42 -22.36
C ALA A 277 9.47 22.74 -21.08
N MET A 278 9.14 22.15 -19.92
CA MET A 278 9.73 22.54 -18.63
C MET A 278 10.80 21.59 -18.08
N SER A 279 11.22 20.57 -18.86
CA SER A 279 12.24 19.59 -18.44
C SER A 279 13.51 19.61 -19.30
N ASP A 280 13.81 20.73 -19.99
CA ASP A 280 15.10 20.88 -20.68
C ASP A 280 16.18 21.37 -19.68
N PRO A 281 17.17 20.53 -19.31
CA PRO A 281 18.26 20.94 -18.41
C PRO A 281 19.09 22.12 -18.95
N GLN A 282 19.05 22.41 -20.25
CA GLN A 282 19.67 23.62 -20.80
C GLN A 282 18.91 24.89 -20.39
N MET A 283 17.57 24.84 -20.29
CA MET A 283 16.74 25.99 -19.92
C MET A 283 16.89 26.37 -18.44
N VAL A 284 17.12 25.40 -17.56
CA VAL A 284 17.41 25.66 -16.12
C VAL A 284 18.67 26.50 -15.95
N GLN A 285 19.74 26.19 -16.71
CA GLN A 285 20.98 26.99 -16.66
C GLN A 285 20.78 28.40 -17.22
N VAL A 286 19.93 28.57 -18.25
CA VAL A 286 19.64 29.88 -18.82
C VAL A 286 18.92 30.78 -17.81
N PHE A 287 18.01 30.24 -16.98
CA PHE A 287 17.31 31.02 -15.96
C PHE A 287 18.22 31.53 -14.83
N GLU A 288 19.31 30.83 -14.53
CA GLU A 288 20.28 31.19 -13.49
C GLU A 288 21.29 32.28 -13.92
N LEU A 289 21.37 32.59 -15.22
CA LEU A 289 22.27 33.63 -15.73
C LEU A 289 21.96 35.00 -15.13
N SER A 290 23.00 35.75 -14.75
CA SER A 290 22.81 37.06 -14.14
C SER A 290 22.45 38.09 -15.21
N VAL A 291 21.50 38.98 -14.89
CA VAL A 291 21.20 40.14 -15.76
C VAL A 291 22.39 41.09 -15.93
N ASN A 292 23.40 41.00 -15.06
CA ASN A 292 24.63 41.79 -15.15
C ASN A 292 25.60 41.28 -16.23
N ASP A 293 25.43 40.04 -16.69
CA ASP A 293 26.28 39.43 -17.70
C ASP A 293 25.95 39.94 -19.11
N PHE A 294 24.93 40.79 -19.24
CA PHE A 294 24.42 41.33 -20.50
C PHE A 294 24.65 42.84 -20.61
N GLU A 295 24.94 43.29 -21.83
CA GLU A 295 25.13 44.71 -22.16
C GLU A 295 23.79 45.44 -22.19
N LEU A 296 23.41 46.01 -21.05
CA LEU A 296 22.20 46.82 -20.89
C LEU A 296 22.55 48.29 -20.64
N SER A 297 21.69 49.22 -21.07
CA SER A 297 21.85 50.63 -20.75
C SER A 297 21.87 50.87 -19.23
N VAL A 298 22.50 51.98 -18.83
CA VAL A 298 22.57 52.39 -17.41
C VAL A 298 21.16 52.54 -16.81
N ARG A 299 20.17 52.94 -17.63
CA ARG A 299 18.77 53.08 -17.21
C ARG A 299 18.11 51.73 -16.96
N ALA A 300 18.26 50.77 -17.87
CA ALA A 300 17.76 49.41 -17.71
C ALA A 300 18.37 48.74 -16.46
N ARG A 301 19.70 48.80 -16.27
CA ARG A 301 20.37 48.24 -15.09
C ARG A 301 19.91 48.86 -13.77
N ASN A 302 19.79 50.18 -13.71
CA ASN A 302 19.31 50.86 -12.51
C ASN A 302 17.83 50.56 -12.20
N CYS A 303 17.04 50.22 -13.21
CA CYS A 303 15.67 49.74 -13.03
C CYS A 303 15.65 48.32 -12.44
N LEU A 304 16.33 47.37 -13.10
CA LEU A 304 16.38 45.97 -12.65
C LEU A 304 16.92 45.85 -11.22
N ARG A 305 17.98 46.60 -10.88
CA ARG A 305 18.53 46.64 -9.52
C ARG A 305 17.54 47.18 -8.48
N ARG A 306 16.73 48.19 -8.82
CA ARG A 306 15.71 48.74 -7.92
C ARG A 306 14.54 47.78 -7.71
N MET A 307 14.21 47.00 -8.73
CA MET A 307 13.19 45.95 -8.67
C MET A 307 13.72 44.64 -8.09
N SER A 308 14.97 44.61 -7.60
CA SER A 308 15.64 43.42 -7.07
C SER A 308 15.72 42.23 -8.04
N ILE A 309 15.70 42.50 -9.35
CA ILE A 309 15.82 41.50 -10.42
C ILE A 309 17.30 41.19 -10.64
N LYS A 310 17.72 39.94 -10.44
CA LYS A 310 19.14 39.53 -10.47
C LYS A 310 19.45 38.52 -11.57
N THR A 311 18.47 37.72 -11.97
CA THR A 311 18.63 36.63 -12.94
C THR A 311 17.64 36.76 -14.10
N LEU A 312 17.87 36.02 -15.20
CA LEU A 312 16.89 35.95 -16.28
C LEU A 312 15.57 35.33 -15.83
N GLY A 313 15.61 34.35 -14.91
CA GLY A 313 14.40 33.76 -14.32
C GLY A 313 13.57 34.75 -13.50
N ASP A 314 14.20 35.70 -12.81
CA ASP A 314 13.47 36.78 -12.12
C ASP A 314 12.76 37.69 -13.13
N LEU A 315 13.41 37.95 -14.26
CA LEU A 315 12.91 38.86 -15.29
C LEU A 315 11.73 38.27 -16.07
N THR A 316 11.70 36.95 -16.26
CA THR A 316 10.58 36.25 -16.92
C THR A 316 9.31 36.18 -16.05
N ARG A 317 9.41 36.55 -14.77
CA ARG A 317 8.28 36.67 -13.83
C ARG A 317 7.72 38.10 -13.73
N ILE A 318 8.22 39.04 -14.53
CA ILE A 318 7.78 40.43 -14.52
C ILE A 318 7.11 40.76 -15.86
N SER A 319 5.97 41.45 -15.82
CA SER A 319 5.26 41.88 -17.03
C SER A 319 5.83 43.19 -17.59
N GLU A 320 5.57 43.45 -18.87
CA GLU A 320 5.99 44.69 -19.54
C GLU A 320 5.42 45.93 -18.83
N ASP A 321 4.15 45.87 -18.41
CA ASP A 321 3.46 46.94 -17.70
C ASP A 321 4.13 47.26 -16.34
N GLN A 322 4.61 46.24 -15.63
CA GLN A 322 5.32 46.42 -14.36
C GLN A 322 6.67 47.14 -14.54
N LEU A 323 7.40 46.85 -15.62
CA LEU A 323 8.65 47.56 -15.93
C LEU A 323 8.38 49.02 -16.31
N LEU A 324 7.35 49.27 -17.13
CA LEU A 324 6.95 50.61 -17.58
C LEU A 324 6.42 51.49 -16.45
N THR A 325 5.88 50.89 -15.38
CA THR A 325 5.42 51.63 -14.19
C THR A 325 6.59 52.14 -13.32
N SER A 326 7.81 51.65 -13.56
CA SER A 326 8.97 52.04 -12.75
C SER A 326 9.49 53.43 -13.10
N LYS A 327 9.81 54.21 -12.05
CA LYS A 327 10.23 55.62 -12.19
C LYS A 327 11.52 55.75 -13.01
N ASN A 328 11.46 56.53 -14.10
CA ASN A 328 12.55 56.78 -15.06
C ASN A 328 12.92 55.58 -15.96
N PHE A 329 12.00 54.65 -16.16
CA PHE A 329 12.09 53.62 -17.20
C PHE A 329 11.27 54.04 -18.42
N GLY A 330 11.68 53.63 -19.61
CA GLY A 330 11.06 54.06 -20.85
C GLY A 330 11.16 52.99 -21.94
N GLU A 331 10.43 53.19 -23.03
CA GLU A 331 10.25 52.21 -24.10
C GLU A 331 11.56 51.69 -24.69
N THR A 332 12.58 52.54 -24.82
CA THR A 332 13.91 52.12 -25.33
C THR A 332 14.59 51.09 -24.42
N SER A 333 14.50 51.26 -23.09
CA SER A 333 15.03 50.30 -22.12
C SER A 333 14.23 48.99 -22.10
N LEU A 334 12.93 49.06 -22.42
CA LEU A 334 12.08 47.88 -22.55
C LEU A 334 12.47 47.04 -23.78
N VAL A 335 12.73 47.70 -24.92
CA VAL A 335 13.20 47.04 -26.14
C VAL A 335 14.54 46.33 -25.90
N GLU A 336 15.51 46.99 -25.24
CA GLU A 336 16.80 46.38 -24.88
C GLU A 336 16.63 45.09 -24.04
N ILE A 337 15.73 45.11 -23.05
CA ILE A 337 15.44 43.94 -22.21
C ILE A 337 14.78 42.82 -23.01
N LYS A 338 13.83 43.15 -23.91
CA LYS A 338 13.14 42.16 -24.75
C LYS A 338 14.09 41.51 -25.76
N GLU A 339 14.97 42.29 -26.38
CA GLU A 339 16.01 41.79 -27.29
C GLU A 339 16.95 40.82 -26.56
N MET A 340 17.45 41.21 -25.38
CA MET A 340 18.31 40.36 -24.56
C MET A 340 17.66 39.01 -24.21
N LEU A 341 16.38 39.02 -23.79
CA LEU A 341 15.64 37.80 -23.50
C LEU A 341 15.42 36.94 -24.75
N SER A 342 15.11 37.58 -25.89
CA SER A 342 14.86 36.86 -27.15
C SER A 342 16.08 36.10 -27.66
N ILE A 343 17.30 36.61 -27.44
CA ILE A 343 18.56 35.94 -27.78
C ILE A 343 18.69 34.60 -27.02
N LYS A 344 18.07 34.50 -25.85
CA LYS A 344 18.03 33.29 -25.01
C LYS A 344 16.72 32.50 -25.15
N GLY A 345 15.88 32.85 -26.12
CA GLY A 345 14.59 32.18 -26.34
C GLY A 345 13.54 32.46 -25.25
N LEU A 346 13.71 33.54 -24.48
CA LEU A 346 12.81 33.91 -23.38
C LEU A 346 11.95 35.14 -23.76
N ARG A 347 10.81 35.30 -23.09
CA ARG A 347 9.97 36.51 -23.15
C ARG A 347 9.58 37.00 -21.75
N LEU A 348 9.30 38.29 -21.62
CA LEU A 348 8.79 38.89 -20.37
C LEU A 348 7.43 38.26 -20.02
N GLY A 349 7.21 38.00 -18.74
CA GLY A 349 5.96 37.44 -18.23
C GLY A 349 5.68 35.95 -18.55
N GLN A 350 6.55 35.23 -19.28
CA GLN A 350 6.30 33.81 -19.59
C GLN A 350 6.16 32.92 -18.35
N SER A 351 6.82 33.27 -17.25
CA SER A 351 6.73 32.51 -16.00
C SER A 351 5.49 32.87 -15.19
N LEU A 352 4.89 34.04 -15.43
CA LEU A 352 3.59 34.43 -14.88
C LEU A 352 2.45 33.69 -15.59
N GLU A 353 2.59 33.47 -16.91
CA GLU A 353 1.63 32.71 -17.72
C GLU A 353 1.68 31.20 -17.40
N ALA A 354 2.83 30.69 -16.94
CA ALA A 354 3.07 29.28 -16.64
C ALA A 354 2.87 28.91 -15.15
N GLY A 355 2.33 29.79 -14.30
CA GLY A 355 1.92 29.47 -12.93
C GLY A 355 3.02 29.12 -11.92
N GLY A 356 4.30 29.33 -12.22
CA GLY A 356 5.41 28.85 -11.39
C GLY A 356 5.97 29.88 -10.39
N GLU A 357 5.44 29.92 -9.18
CA GLU A 357 6.16 30.50 -8.02
C GLU A 357 7.15 29.47 -7.44
N SER A 358 8.45 29.70 -7.63
CA SER A 358 9.48 29.03 -6.82
C SER A 358 9.84 29.90 -5.61
N THR A 359 9.59 29.43 -4.39
CA THR A 359 10.05 30.09 -3.16
C THR A 359 10.63 29.08 -2.14
N THR A 360 11.91 29.25 -1.80
CA THR A 360 12.38 28.92 -0.45
C THR A 360 11.62 29.82 0.52
N TYR A 361 10.68 29.26 1.27
CA TYR A 361 9.93 29.96 2.30
C TYR A 361 10.78 30.08 3.58
N ARG A 362 10.91 31.30 4.11
CA ARG A 362 11.30 31.56 5.50
C ARG A 362 10.15 32.32 6.16
N PRO A 363 9.65 31.89 7.34
CA PRO A 363 8.55 32.59 7.98
C PRO A 363 8.93 34.03 8.32
N VAL A 364 7.98 34.93 8.06
CA VAL A 364 8.07 36.35 8.43
C VAL A 364 7.51 36.50 9.84
N GLY A 365 8.38 36.63 10.84
CA GLY A 365 8.03 36.93 12.24
C GLY A 365 8.57 35.92 13.26
N GLU A 366 8.73 36.38 14.51
CA GLU A 366 9.05 35.52 15.65
C GLU A 366 7.87 34.57 15.93
N LEU A 367 8.04 33.29 15.60
CA LEU A 367 7.07 32.24 15.89
C LEU A 367 6.96 32.04 17.41
N SER A 368 5.74 31.83 17.92
CA SER A 368 5.53 31.46 19.32
C SER A 368 6.28 30.16 19.66
N GLU A 369 6.71 29.97 20.91
CA GLU A 369 7.40 28.73 21.34
C GLU A 369 6.57 27.47 21.03
N GLU A 370 5.24 27.58 21.09
CA GLU A 370 4.31 26.49 20.79
C GLU A 370 4.32 26.10 19.29
N ASP A 371 4.40 27.08 18.40
CA ASP A 371 4.42 26.83 16.94
C ASP A 371 5.80 26.35 16.47
N GLN A 372 6.87 26.79 17.13
CA GLN A 372 8.22 26.26 16.91
C GLN A 372 8.28 24.75 17.27
N LEU A 373 7.65 24.35 18.37
CA LEU A 373 7.55 22.95 18.78
C LEU A 373 6.73 22.11 17.78
N LYS A 374 5.61 22.64 17.25
CA LYS A 374 4.80 21.95 16.24
C LYS A 374 5.55 21.72 14.93
N LEU A 375 6.35 22.70 14.49
CA LEU A 375 7.13 22.63 13.26
C LEU A 375 8.39 21.76 13.39
N ALA A 376 9.01 21.72 14.56
CA ALA A 376 10.18 20.88 14.84
C ALA A 376 9.86 19.39 15.03
N ALA A 377 8.58 19.03 15.17
CA ALA A 377 8.16 17.64 15.32
C ALA A 377 8.47 16.80 14.06
N PRO A 378 8.82 15.51 14.23
CA PRO A 378 9.13 14.62 13.12
C PRO A 378 7.86 14.28 12.31
N ILE A 379 8.03 14.07 11.01
CA ILE A 379 6.89 13.73 10.10
C ILE A 379 6.18 12.44 10.52
N THR A 380 6.87 11.53 11.21
CA THR A 380 6.28 10.30 11.75
C THR A 380 5.10 10.57 12.70
N ASP A 381 5.06 11.73 13.34
CA ASP A 381 4.00 12.11 14.28
C ASP A 381 2.67 12.46 13.58
N LEU A 382 2.70 12.72 12.27
CA LEU A 382 1.49 12.90 11.46
C LEU A 382 0.76 11.58 11.18
N GLN A 383 1.35 10.43 11.53
CA GLN A 383 0.77 9.10 11.37
C GLN A 383 0.24 8.80 9.95
N LEU A 384 0.93 9.34 8.94
CA LEU A 384 0.55 9.21 7.52
C LEU A 384 0.56 7.74 7.04
N SER A 385 -0.25 7.46 6.03
CA SER A 385 -0.31 6.20 5.28
C SER A 385 1.07 5.79 4.75
N VAL A 386 1.23 4.50 4.46
CA VAL A 386 2.49 3.96 3.92
C VAL A 386 2.90 4.67 2.62
N ARG A 387 1.91 5.01 1.77
CA ARG A 387 2.13 5.75 0.51
C ARG A 387 2.63 7.17 0.76
N ALA A 388 1.92 7.94 1.58
CA ALA A 388 2.32 9.31 1.92
C ALA A 388 3.68 9.33 2.63
N ARG A 389 3.93 8.41 3.56
CA ARG A 389 5.21 8.27 4.28
C ARG A 389 6.38 7.90 3.35
N LYS A 390 6.17 6.99 2.40
CA LYS A 390 7.18 6.65 1.37
C LYS A 390 7.51 7.88 0.50
N CYS A 391 6.51 8.68 0.16
CA CYS A 391 6.75 9.96 -0.53
C CYS A 391 7.59 10.92 0.32
N MET A 392 7.24 11.14 1.59
CA MET A 392 8.03 12.00 2.48
C MET A 392 9.49 11.54 2.58
N SER A 393 9.72 10.23 2.67
CA SER A 393 11.07 9.66 2.68
C SER A 393 11.82 9.85 1.36
N ARG A 394 11.14 9.79 0.21
CA ARG A 394 11.74 10.02 -1.13
C ARG A 394 12.08 11.49 -1.33
N LEU A 395 11.24 12.40 -0.84
CA LEU A 395 11.46 13.83 -0.85
C LEU A 395 12.44 14.29 0.24
N THR A 396 13.05 13.34 0.98
CA THR A 396 14.00 13.60 2.07
C THR A 396 13.46 14.52 3.17
N LEU A 397 12.14 14.48 3.38
CA LEU A 397 11.46 15.26 4.41
C LEU A 397 11.50 14.49 5.73
N SER A 398 11.97 15.16 6.78
CA SER A 398 12.18 14.60 8.12
C SER A 398 11.36 15.32 9.18
N THR A 399 11.07 16.60 8.99
CA THR A 399 10.32 17.45 9.94
C THR A 399 9.04 18.01 9.33
N ILE A 400 8.06 18.34 10.18
CA ILE A 400 6.82 18.99 9.72
C ILE A 400 7.16 20.34 9.06
N ALA A 401 8.13 21.09 9.56
CA ALA A 401 8.61 22.34 8.96
C ALA A 401 8.96 22.20 7.46
N GLU A 402 9.70 21.16 7.10
CA GLU A 402 10.09 20.88 5.71
C GLU A 402 8.88 20.54 4.83
N LEU A 403 7.86 19.89 5.40
CA LEU A 403 6.62 19.54 4.70
C LEU A 403 5.74 20.76 4.44
N VAL A 404 5.55 21.65 5.43
CA VAL A 404 4.73 22.87 5.29
C VAL A 404 5.31 23.80 4.20
N CYS A 405 6.62 23.70 3.92
CA CYS A 405 7.27 24.47 2.87
C CYS A 405 7.00 23.95 1.44
N ARG A 406 6.34 22.79 1.28
CA ARG A 406 5.99 22.21 -0.01
C ARG A 406 4.61 22.67 -0.46
N SER A 407 4.46 22.95 -1.74
CA SER A 407 3.13 23.15 -2.32
C SER A 407 2.46 21.83 -2.64
N SER A 408 1.15 21.88 -2.78
CA SER A 408 0.36 20.74 -3.25
C SER A 408 0.82 20.21 -4.61
N GLU A 409 1.27 21.09 -5.49
CA GLU A 409 1.83 20.74 -6.80
C GLU A 409 3.18 20.03 -6.68
N GLU A 410 4.11 20.55 -5.86
CA GLU A 410 5.42 19.92 -5.63
C GLU A 410 5.28 18.52 -5.04
N LEU A 411 4.30 18.30 -4.16
CA LEU A 411 4.03 16.97 -3.61
C LEU A 411 3.43 16.05 -4.67
N MET A 412 2.56 16.56 -5.55
CA MET A 412 1.92 15.81 -6.63
C MET A 412 2.88 15.45 -7.77
N GLU A 413 3.97 16.19 -7.94
CA GLU A 413 5.07 15.82 -8.85
C GLU A 413 5.89 14.63 -8.34
N ALA A 414 5.82 14.33 -7.03
CA ALA A 414 6.53 13.21 -6.46
C ALA A 414 5.97 11.88 -6.99
N ARG A 415 6.87 11.04 -7.49
CA ARG A 415 6.51 9.73 -8.07
C ARG A 415 5.65 8.92 -7.09
N ASN A 416 4.46 8.55 -7.55
CA ASN A 416 3.44 7.75 -6.84
C ASN A 416 2.80 8.48 -5.64
N PHE A 417 2.79 9.80 -5.65
CA PHE A 417 1.99 10.62 -4.74
C PHE A 417 0.74 11.13 -5.46
N GLY A 418 -0.44 10.77 -4.94
CA GLY A 418 -1.72 11.09 -5.56
C GLY A 418 -2.57 12.03 -4.71
N VAL A 419 -3.68 12.51 -5.29
CA VAL A 419 -4.62 13.46 -4.68
C VAL A 419 -5.12 12.99 -3.31
N THR A 420 -5.29 11.67 -3.13
CA THR A 420 -5.70 11.08 -1.86
C THR A 420 -4.65 11.22 -0.76
N SER A 421 -3.37 10.98 -1.09
CA SER A 421 -2.26 11.20 -0.15
C SER A 421 -2.06 12.70 0.13
N LEU A 422 -2.32 13.54 -0.86
CA LEU A 422 -2.32 14.98 -0.66
C LEU A 422 -3.43 15.43 0.31
N ASN A 423 -4.65 14.92 0.13
CA ASN A 423 -5.77 15.22 1.02
C ASN A 423 -5.54 14.71 2.45
N GLU A 424 -4.94 13.53 2.59
CA GLU A 424 -4.51 12.99 3.89
C GLU A 424 -3.49 13.92 4.57
N VAL A 425 -2.47 14.38 3.83
CA VAL A 425 -1.48 15.34 4.33
C VAL A 425 -2.14 16.65 4.74
N ARG A 426 -3.05 17.19 3.92
CA ARG A 426 -3.82 18.40 4.24
C ARG A 426 -4.65 18.23 5.51
N GLU A 427 -5.36 17.12 5.65
CA GLU A 427 -6.18 16.83 6.83
C GLU A 427 -5.32 16.77 8.10
N LYS A 428 -4.18 16.06 8.04
CA LYS A 428 -3.26 15.91 9.17
C LYS A 428 -2.53 17.19 9.54
N LEU A 429 -2.22 18.05 8.57
CA LEU A 429 -1.70 19.39 8.85
C LEU A 429 -2.78 20.28 9.45
N ARG A 430 -4.02 20.22 8.94
CA ARG A 430 -5.15 21.01 9.45
C ARG A 430 -5.53 20.68 10.89
N GLU A 431 -5.49 19.40 11.28
CA GLU A 431 -5.65 18.96 12.68
C GLU A 431 -4.68 19.65 13.64
N ARG A 432 -3.52 20.10 13.11
CA ARG A 432 -2.46 20.81 13.87
C ARG A 432 -2.45 22.32 13.61
N GLY A 433 -3.44 22.85 12.89
CA GLY A 433 -3.51 24.27 12.51
C GLY A 433 -2.46 24.70 11.48
N LEU A 434 -1.92 23.76 10.69
CA LEU A 434 -0.92 23.99 9.66
C LEU A 434 -1.51 23.76 8.26
N ALA A 435 -0.91 24.35 7.23
CA ALA A 435 -1.31 24.20 5.83
C ALA A 435 -0.08 24.10 4.92
N LEU A 436 -0.23 23.49 3.74
CA LEU A 436 0.84 23.44 2.75
C LEU A 436 1.11 24.82 2.16
N ARG A 437 2.29 25.01 1.53
CA ARG A 437 2.64 26.28 0.91
C ARG A 437 1.62 26.64 -0.18
N GLY A 438 0.93 27.76 -0.01
CA GLY A 438 -0.09 28.25 -0.92
C GLY A 438 -1.54 27.91 -0.54
N GLU A 439 -1.78 27.36 0.67
CA GLU A 439 -3.11 26.98 1.18
C GLU A 439 -3.52 27.63 2.50
#